data_AF-A0A946AN03-F1
#
_entry.id   AF-A0A946AN03-F1
#
_cell.length_a   1.000
_cell.length_b   1.000
_cell.length_c   1.000
_cell.angle_alpha   90.00
_cell.angle_beta   90.00
_cell.angle_gamma   90.00
#
_symmetry.space_group_name_H-M   'P 1'
#
loop_
_entity.id
_entity.type
_entity.pdbx_description
1 polymer ?
#
loop_
_entity_poly.entity_id
_entity_poly.type
_entity_poly.pdbx_seq_one_letter_code
_entity_poly.pdbx_strand_id
1 'polypeptide(L)'
;REGEVFMLPSHTRHAPQRPQEGSIGIVVESPRMMGMKDGFEWFCFDCKLRVHRAEVSLLDPTGIVDELPKIFGAFHNDIDARTCGNCGSVHPGKGRPADGWVEL
;
A
#
# COMPACT_ATOMS: atom_id res chain seq x y z
N ARG A 1 4.83 17.64 6.20
CA ARG A 1 4.29 18.97 6.58
C ARG A 1 4.12 19.82 5.33
N GLU A 2 3.32 20.90 5.40
CA GLU A 2 3.20 21.83 4.27
C GLU A 2 4.56 22.43 3.91
N GLY A 3 4.85 22.54 2.61
CA GLY A 3 6.12 23.05 2.10
C GLY A 3 7.30 22.07 2.15
N GLU A 4 7.15 20.89 2.74
CA GLU A 4 8.22 19.90 2.78
C GLU A 4 8.44 19.22 1.43
N VAL A 5 9.71 18.93 1.14
CA VAL A 5 10.15 18.08 0.04
C VAL A 5 10.82 16.86 0.63
N PHE A 6 10.51 15.70 0.09
CA PHE A 6 11.02 14.43 0.56
C PHE A 6 11.36 13.51 -0.61
N MET A 7 12.53 12.87 -0.55
CA MET A 7 12.98 11.87 -1.50
C MET A 7 12.96 10.51 -0.81
N LEU A 8 12.11 9.60 -1.28
CA LEU A 8 11.99 8.27 -0.72
C LEU A 8 12.97 7.30 -1.44
N PRO A 9 13.88 6.61 -0.73
CA PRO A 9 14.75 5.62 -1.33
C PRO A 9 13.98 4.44 -1.91
N SER A 10 14.56 3.79 -2.92
CA SER A 10 13.96 2.61 -3.57
C SER A 10 13.64 1.51 -2.56
N HIS A 11 12.56 0.78 -2.83
CA HIS A 11 12.07 -0.34 -2.03
C HIS A 11 11.66 -0.03 -0.58
N THR A 12 11.75 1.22 -0.13
CA THR A 12 11.20 1.64 1.17
C THR A 12 9.70 1.41 1.19
N ARG A 13 9.23 0.56 2.10
CA ARG A 13 7.80 0.31 2.29
C ARG A 13 7.18 1.56 2.91
N HIS A 14 6.11 2.05 2.29
CA HIS A 14 5.44 3.27 2.70
C HIS A 14 3.92 3.11 2.49
N ALA A 15 3.14 3.74 3.36
CA ALA A 15 1.68 3.73 3.29
C ALA A 15 1.18 5.17 3.48
N PRO A 16 1.07 5.98 2.40
CA PRO A 16 0.71 7.38 2.51
C PRO A 16 -0.63 7.61 3.23
N GLN A 17 -0.64 8.46 4.24
CA GLN A 17 -1.84 8.88 4.97
C GLN A 17 -2.11 10.36 4.70
N ARG A 18 -3.36 10.69 4.33
CA ARG A 18 -3.76 12.06 3.97
C ARG A 18 -5.04 12.45 4.71
N PRO A 19 -4.97 12.69 6.03
CA PRO A 19 -6.16 12.93 6.85
C PRO A 19 -6.77 14.32 6.66
N GLN A 20 -5.99 15.30 6.21
CA GLN A 20 -6.43 16.68 6.08
C GLN A 20 -7.16 16.89 4.75
N GLU A 21 -8.46 17.16 4.83
CA GLU A 21 -9.29 17.54 3.68
C GLU A 21 -8.75 18.81 3.01
N GLY A 22 -8.80 18.87 1.68
CA GLY A 22 -8.30 20.00 0.90
C GLY A 22 -6.77 20.09 0.79
N SER A 23 -6.01 19.21 1.44
CA SER A 23 -4.55 19.17 1.29
C SER A 23 -4.14 18.71 -0.11
N ILE A 24 -3.06 19.32 -0.65
CA ILE A 24 -2.51 19.01 -1.96
C ILE A 24 -1.06 18.59 -1.79
N GLY A 25 -0.68 17.46 -2.39
CA GLY A 25 0.70 16.98 -2.44
C GLY A 25 1.06 16.54 -3.85
N ILE A 26 2.22 16.98 -4.32
CA ILE A 26 2.76 16.59 -5.62
C ILE A 26 3.63 15.35 -5.44
N VAL A 27 3.38 14.31 -6.23
CA VAL A 27 4.18 13.09 -6.27
C VAL A 27 4.78 12.96 -7.66
N VAL A 28 6.09 12.75 -7.73
CA VAL A 28 6.82 12.52 -8.98
C VAL A 28 7.49 11.17 -8.91
N GLU A 29 7.14 10.29 -9.84
CA GLU A 29 7.70 8.94 -9.96
C GLU A 29 8.27 8.74 -11.37
N SER A 30 9.26 7.86 -11.49
CA SER A 30 9.75 7.43 -12.80
C SER A 30 8.89 6.29 -13.36
N PRO A 31 8.65 6.24 -14.68
CA PRO A 31 8.06 5.08 -15.33
C PRO A 31 8.89 3.82 -15.08
N ARG A 32 8.22 2.68 -14.90
CA ARG A 32 8.91 1.40 -14.70
C ARG A 32 9.37 0.85 -16.05
N MET A 33 10.58 0.30 -16.07
CA MET A 33 11.11 -0.38 -17.26
C MET A 33 10.50 -1.78 -17.41
N MET A 34 10.57 -2.35 -18.61
CA MET A 34 10.14 -3.73 -18.86
C MET A 34 10.85 -4.70 -17.90
N GLY A 35 10.07 -5.57 -17.25
CA GLY A 35 10.55 -6.52 -16.25
C GLY A 35 10.60 -5.99 -14.82
N MET A 36 10.45 -4.67 -14.61
CA MET A 36 10.26 -4.12 -13.27
C MET A 36 8.81 -4.32 -12.79
N LYS A 37 8.66 -4.57 -11.49
CA LYS A 37 7.37 -4.73 -10.84
C LYS A 37 7.28 -3.87 -9.60
N ASP A 38 6.09 -3.33 -9.37
CA ASP A 38 5.69 -2.73 -8.11
C ASP A 38 5.13 -3.80 -7.19
N GLY A 39 5.38 -3.62 -5.89
CA GLY A 39 4.95 -4.57 -4.86
C GLY A 39 4.06 -3.89 -3.84
N PHE A 40 2.87 -4.45 -3.64
CA PHE A 40 1.90 -4.00 -2.64
C PHE A 40 1.85 -5.04 -1.53
N GLU A 41 2.00 -4.59 -0.28
CA GLU A 41 2.12 -5.47 0.87
C GLU A 41 1.18 -5.03 1.99
N TRP A 42 0.66 -6.03 2.71
CA TRP A 42 -0.13 -5.85 3.93
C TRP A 42 0.56 -6.56 5.09
N PHE A 43 0.44 -5.98 6.28
CA PHE A 43 1.09 -6.45 7.48
C PHE A 43 0.06 -6.71 8.57
N CYS A 44 0.30 -7.74 9.39
CA CYS A 44 -0.60 -8.14 10.46
C CYS A 44 -0.53 -7.13 11.59
N PHE A 45 -1.69 -6.63 12.05
CA PHE A 45 -1.72 -5.66 13.14
C PHE A 45 -1.36 -6.22 14.52
N ASP A 46 -1.41 -7.54 14.68
CA ASP A 46 -1.08 -8.21 15.95
C ASP A 46 0.41 -8.60 16.02
N CYS A 47 0.90 -9.32 15.00
CA CYS A 47 2.27 -9.86 15.01
C CYS A 47 3.27 -9.12 14.11
N LYS A 48 2.83 -8.09 13.37
CA LYS A 48 3.64 -7.25 12.48
C LYS A 48 4.29 -7.94 11.28
N LEU A 49 4.04 -9.23 11.08
CA LEU A 49 4.55 -9.95 9.92
C LEU A 49 3.71 -9.68 8.68
N ARG A 50 4.33 -9.82 7.50
CA ARG A 50 3.66 -9.66 6.22
C ARG A 50 2.57 -10.72 6.05
N VAL A 51 1.36 -10.27 5.75
CA VAL A 51 0.18 -11.11 5.48
C VAL A 51 0.14 -11.48 4.00
N HIS A 52 0.29 -10.48 3.13
CA HIS A 52 0.13 -10.65 1.70
C HIS A 52 1.11 -9.76 0.93
N ARG A 53 1.53 -10.22 -0.26
CA ARG A 53 2.25 -9.43 -1.27
C ARG A 53 1.64 -9.70 -2.64
N ALA A 54 1.24 -8.64 -3.32
CA ALA A 54 0.91 -8.66 -4.73
C ALA A 54 2.00 -7.93 -5.53
N GLU A 55 2.30 -8.42 -6.73
CA GLU A 55 3.24 -7.78 -7.65
C GLU A 55 2.58 -7.52 -9.00
N VAL A 56 2.79 -6.33 -9.55
CA VAL A 56 2.20 -5.90 -10.83
C VAL A 56 3.22 -5.13 -11.66
N SER A 57 3.13 -5.26 -12.98
CA SER A 57 3.90 -4.46 -13.91
C SER A 57 3.14 -3.17 -14.23
N LEU A 58 3.66 -2.01 -13.82
CA LEU A 58 3.06 -0.69 -14.09
C LEU A 58 3.82 0.01 -15.22
N LEU A 59 3.64 -0.49 -16.45
CA LEU A 59 4.36 0.02 -17.64
C LEU A 59 3.82 1.36 -18.16
N ASP A 60 2.57 1.71 -17.81
CA ASP A 60 1.91 2.93 -18.24
C ASP A 60 1.26 3.67 -17.05
N PRO A 61 1.25 5.01 -17.01
CA PRO A 61 0.61 5.78 -15.94
C PRO A 61 -0.88 5.47 -15.74
N THR A 62 -1.62 5.09 -16.78
CA THR A 62 -3.02 4.63 -16.64
C THR A 62 -3.13 3.36 -15.83
N GLY A 63 -2.09 2.51 -15.86
CA GLY A 63 -2.02 1.27 -15.10
C GLY A 63 -2.10 1.49 -13.59
N ILE A 64 -1.64 2.64 -13.07
CA ILE A 64 -1.82 2.99 -11.65
C ILE A 64 -3.32 3.09 -11.34
N VAL A 65 -4.07 3.84 -12.15
CA VAL A 65 -5.49 4.10 -11.93
C VAL A 65 -6.32 2.82 -12.07
N ASP A 66 -5.97 1.97 -13.04
CA ASP A 66 -6.77 0.80 -13.39
C ASP A 66 -6.39 -0.46 -12.59
N GLU A 67 -5.11 -0.66 -12.27
CA GLU A 67 -4.65 -1.89 -11.61
C GLU A 67 -4.72 -1.82 -10.09
N LEU A 68 -4.47 -0.66 -9.48
CA LEU A 68 -4.52 -0.51 -8.01
C LEU A 68 -5.87 -0.92 -7.42
N PRO A 69 -7.03 -0.48 -7.94
CA PRO A 69 -8.32 -0.91 -7.41
C PRO A 69 -8.53 -2.42 -7.49
N LYS A 70 -8.01 -3.08 -8.54
CA LYS A 70 -8.12 -4.54 -8.70
C LYS A 70 -7.26 -5.26 -7.65
N ILE A 71 -6.02 -4.83 -7.47
CA ILE A 71 -5.09 -5.39 -6.48
C ILE A 71 -5.67 -5.25 -5.06
N PHE A 72 -6.17 -4.05 -4.73
CA PHE A 72 -6.81 -3.80 -3.45
C PHE A 72 -8.10 -4.60 -3.28
N GLY A 73 -8.93 -4.68 -4.32
CA GLY A 73 -10.16 -5.48 -4.31
C GLY A 73 -9.89 -6.97 -4.08
N ALA A 74 -8.87 -7.52 -4.76
CA ALA A 74 -8.45 -8.91 -4.60
C ALA A 74 -8.05 -9.23 -3.15
N PHE A 75 -7.32 -8.32 -2.50
CA PHE A 75 -6.99 -8.50 -1.07
C PHE A 75 -8.20 -8.26 -0.16
N HIS A 76 -8.95 -7.17 -0.34
CA HIS A 76 -10.04 -6.80 0.57
C HIS A 76 -11.18 -7.83 0.61
N ASN A 77 -11.47 -8.46 -0.53
CA ASN A 77 -12.59 -9.38 -0.70
C ASN A 77 -12.22 -10.85 -0.48
N ASP A 78 -10.95 -11.15 -0.18
CA ASP A 78 -10.46 -12.52 0.04
C ASP A 78 -10.04 -12.69 1.50
N ILE A 79 -10.78 -13.54 2.23
CA ILE A 79 -10.52 -13.82 3.64
C ILE A 79 -9.20 -14.57 3.85
N ASP A 80 -8.83 -15.46 2.93
CA ASP A 80 -7.61 -16.25 3.01
C ASP A 80 -6.41 -15.35 2.76
N ALA A 81 -6.49 -14.47 1.74
CA ALA A 81 -5.46 -13.47 1.48
C ALA A 81 -5.25 -12.50 2.67
N ARG A 82 -6.31 -12.25 3.46
CA ARG A 82 -6.27 -11.38 4.65
C ARG A 82 -5.86 -12.11 5.93
N THR A 83 -5.85 -13.43 5.95
CA THR A 83 -5.53 -14.21 7.15
C THR A 83 -4.03 -14.31 7.32
N CYS A 84 -3.52 -13.85 8.45
CA CYS A 84 -2.10 -13.94 8.75
C CYS A 84 -1.67 -15.40 8.91
N GLY A 85 -0.79 -15.88 8.03
CA GLY A 85 -0.26 -17.24 8.10
C GLY A 85 0.58 -17.55 9.35
N ASN A 86 0.97 -16.54 10.14
CA ASN A 86 1.74 -16.74 11.37
C ASN A 86 0.87 -16.87 12.63
N CYS A 87 -0.12 -15.99 12.83
CA CYS A 87 -0.92 -15.96 14.05
C CYS A 87 -2.42 -16.19 13.84
N GLY A 88 -2.87 -16.37 12.59
CA GLY A 88 -4.28 -16.60 12.25
C GLY A 88 -5.16 -15.35 12.29
N SER A 89 -4.64 -14.20 12.74
CA SER A 89 -5.39 -12.95 12.79
C SER A 89 -5.78 -12.49 11.39
N VAL A 90 -7.04 -12.08 11.24
CA VAL A 90 -7.58 -11.58 9.97
C VAL A 90 -7.34 -10.07 9.87
N HIS A 91 -6.61 -9.64 8.84
CA HIS A 91 -6.42 -8.23 8.55
C HIS A 91 -7.78 -7.55 8.26
N PRO A 92 -8.06 -6.34 8.77
CA PRO A 92 -9.38 -5.69 8.64
C PRO A 92 -9.74 -5.31 7.21
N GLY A 93 -8.77 -5.21 6.32
CA GLY A 93 -8.98 -4.87 4.91
C GLY A 93 -9.06 -3.37 4.71
N LYS A 94 -10.09 -2.90 4.01
CA LYS A 94 -10.30 -1.48 3.72
C LYS A 94 -10.74 -0.73 4.98
N GLY A 95 -10.07 0.37 5.30
CA GLY A 95 -10.49 1.25 6.40
C GLY A 95 -9.30 1.86 7.13
N ARG A 96 -9.58 2.41 8.32
CA ARG A 96 -8.56 2.95 9.21
C ARG A 96 -7.69 1.79 9.75
N PRO A 97 -6.36 1.96 9.81
CA PRO A 97 -5.50 0.99 10.50
C PRO A 97 -5.84 0.91 12.00
N ALA A 98 -5.38 -0.15 12.66
CA ALA A 98 -5.54 -0.31 14.10
C ALA A 98 -4.91 0.86 14.87
N ASP A 99 -5.42 1.13 16.08
CA ASP A 99 -4.90 2.20 16.92
C ASP A 99 -3.40 2.00 17.22
N GLY A 100 -2.62 3.08 17.15
CA GLY A 100 -1.18 3.06 17.39
C GLY A 100 -0.29 2.59 16.23
N TRP A 101 -0.87 2.24 15.07
CA TRP A 101 -0.08 1.87 13.88
C TRP A 101 0.32 3.04 12.98
N VAL A 102 -0.37 4.17 13.11
CA VAL A 102 -0.12 5.38 12.33
C VAL A 102 -0.03 6.56 13.29
N GLU A 103 1.08 7.29 13.18
CA GLU A 103 1.24 8.62 13.73
C GLU A 103 0.96 9.63 12.61
N LEU A 104 -0.02 10.53 12.83
CA LEU A 104 -0.45 11.54 11.85
C LEU A 104 0.24 12.88 12.10
#